data_AF-A0A958LY74-F1
#
_entry.id   AF-A0A958LY74-F1
#
_cell.length_a   1.000
_cell.length_b   1.000
_cell.length_c   1.000
_cell.angle_alpha   90.00
_cell.angle_beta   90.00
_cell.angle_gamma   90.00
#
_symmetry.space_group_name_H-M   'P 1'
#
loop_
_entity.id
_entity.type
_entity.pdbx_description
1 polymer ?
#
loop_
_entity_poly.entity_id
_entity_poly.type
_entity_poly.pdbx_seq_one_letter_code
_entity_poly.pdbx_strand_id
1 'polypeptide(L)'
;MKDMFLDSPPLNLQRQSALRNLFIVFLIAIIYALSAQLGLTLATINKSASPVWPASGVGVLMMLLFGPRAALGIILGAFIANFHNTPIFALALLISVGNSLEAIAGFYLFHFLKEKSKIYAHFSKIISLITISIFPTIVSALIGSLSLYLFQRIDENFLSVFTTWWIGDSMGILMLVPTFCIFVDSEANKNRLPDLSNIVVKIWLFSLMVFTVSIIFYKNIGSSYVFILYPLLLISVWTSGLRFTYLVTLAISVLGLYLTLNNLGPFSHGSINNNLLRYQFFTASLMITTLVLEYLYKIREYKWSSVALIGSWFLTGFTYYSIHDSLLTEKNQKFLVLTEKAQLEIQKSLDQYFRLLESGSGLMSASKSVSIEEWKTFISVMNIKDKYPGLNGLGIIFSVENKNLKSFQQKYNIEKIKNVPHGDAESLDRTKQPYYIITYIEPLYKNKQAIGLDVSTEVNRREAALNATTPGSRTMTKSIQLVQDAKVRPGFLIYSPFFKNKKLMGYAYSPIIFDDFITAALKDSLSEINLKVYNADSSNISTKSSERELMYS
;
A
#
# COMPACT_ATOMS: atom_id res chain seq x y z
N MET A 1 14.65 63.51 35.45
CA MET A 1 13.45 64.13 34.88
C MET A 1 13.94 65.19 33.91
N LYS A 2 13.52 65.06 32.64
CA LYS A 2 13.86 65.87 31.45
C LYS A 2 15.26 65.68 30.84
N ASP A 3 15.26 65.57 29.51
CA ASP A 3 16.37 65.69 28.55
C ASP A 3 17.12 64.42 28.11
N MET A 4 16.39 63.41 27.63
CA MET A 4 17.01 62.39 26.74
C MET A 4 16.05 61.69 25.78
N PHE A 5 15.08 62.42 25.22
CA PHE A 5 14.33 61.97 24.04
C PHE A 5 14.03 63.17 23.17
N LEU A 6 14.05 62.94 21.84
CA LEU A 6 13.67 63.84 20.74
C LEU A 6 14.82 64.56 20.02
N ASP A 7 15.84 63.81 19.61
CA ASP A 7 16.33 63.99 18.24
C ASP A 7 15.94 62.74 17.45
N SER A 8 14.94 62.91 16.59
CA SER A 8 14.61 61.92 15.57
C SER A 8 15.85 61.78 14.68
N PRO A 9 16.36 60.56 14.40
CA PRO A 9 17.48 60.41 13.47
C PRO A 9 17.12 61.11 12.15
N PRO A 10 18.07 61.81 11.49
CA PRO A 10 17.79 62.60 10.30
C PRO A 10 17.06 61.74 9.26
N LEU A 11 16.05 62.31 8.60
CA LEU A 11 15.12 61.63 7.68
C LEU A 11 15.81 60.64 6.72
N ASN A 12 17.04 60.93 6.26
CA ASN A 12 17.83 60.05 5.41
C ASN A 12 18.29 58.75 6.10
N LEU A 13 18.69 58.77 7.37
CA LEU A 13 19.07 57.56 8.13
C LEU A 13 17.84 56.70 8.45
N GLN A 14 16.69 57.33 8.76
CA GLN A 14 15.41 56.63 8.92
C GLN A 14 14.97 55.98 7.60
N ARG A 15 15.04 56.70 6.47
CA ARG A 15 14.70 56.19 5.13
C ARG A 15 15.59 55.04 4.70
N GLN A 16 16.91 55.13 4.93
CA GLN A 16 17.85 54.03 4.66
C GLN A 16 17.57 52.80 5.52
N SER A 17 17.19 52.99 6.79
CA SER A 17 16.80 51.88 7.66
C SER A 17 15.48 51.22 7.24
N ALA A 18 14.52 52.02 6.77
CA ALA A 18 13.22 51.57 6.28
C ALA A 18 13.34 50.81 4.95
N LEU A 19 14.10 51.35 3.99
CA LEU A 19 14.38 50.68 2.72
C LEU A 19 15.12 49.36 2.91
N ARG A 20 16.11 49.33 3.82
CA ARG A 20 16.80 48.08 4.18
C ARG A 20 15.85 47.05 4.80
N ASN A 21 14.96 47.48 5.71
CA ASN A 21 13.97 46.58 6.31
C ASN A 21 12.97 46.06 5.28
N LEU A 22 12.50 46.91 4.37
CA LEU A 22 11.60 46.51 3.28
C LEU A 22 12.29 45.50 2.35
N PHE A 23 13.56 45.73 2.01
CA PHE A 23 14.36 44.79 1.21
C PHE A 23 14.54 43.44 1.91
N ILE A 24 14.81 43.42 3.22
CA ILE A 24 14.90 42.19 4.01
C ILE A 24 13.56 41.44 4.00
N VAL A 25 12.44 42.13 4.24
CA VAL A 25 11.10 41.54 4.21
C VAL A 25 10.80 40.93 2.85
N PHE A 26 11.12 41.64 1.77
CA PHE A 26 10.95 41.16 0.40
C PHE A 26 11.78 39.90 0.11
N LEU A 27 13.06 39.90 0.51
CA LEU A 27 13.93 38.73 0.33
C LEU A 27 13.42 37.51 1.12
N ILE A 28 12.98 37.72 2.37
CA ILE A 28 12.40 36.66 3.20
C ILE A 28 11.14 36.11 2.55
N ALA A 29 10.27 36.97 2.00
CA ALA A 29 9.06 36.54 1.30
C ALA A 29 9.38 35.65 0.10
N ILE A 30 10.39 36.00 -0.71
CA ILE A 30 10.84 35.16 -1.84
C ILE A 30 11.37 33.81 -1.36
N ILE A 31 12.32 33.82 -0.40
CA ILE A 31 12.94 32.58 0.08
C ILE A 31 11.89 31.66 0.69
N TYR A 32 10.96 32.21 1.48
CA TYR A 32 9.88 31.45 2.08
C TYR A 32 8.93 30.89 1.02
N ALA A 33 8.49 31.72 0.06
CA ALA A 33 7.60 31.29 -1.02
C ALA A 33 8.20 30.16 -1.86
N LEU A 34 9.48 30.25 -2.22
CA LEU A 34 10.18 29.18 -2.95
C LEU A 34 10.28 27.89 -2.14
N SER A 35 10.57 28.00 -0.84
CA SER A 35 10.65 26.84 0.06
C SER A 35 9.28 26.19 0.27
N ALA A 36 8.22 26.99 0.34
CA ALA A 36 6.83 26.51 0.44
C ALA A 36 6.40 25.86 -0.87
N GLN A 37 6.75 26.43 -2.02
CA GLN A 37 6.48 25.82 -3.32
C GLN A 37 7.15 24.45 -3.47
N LEU A 38 8.41 24.32 -3.01
CA LEU A 38 9.08 23.02 -2.96
C LEU A 38 8.32 22.01 -2.09
N GLY A 39 7.89 22.42 -0.88
CA GLY A 39 7.05 21.60 -0.02
C GLY A 39 5.72 21.20 -0.69
N LEU A 40 5.06 22.12 -1.39
CA LEU A 40 3.82 21.86 -2.12
C LEU A 40 4.01 20.87 -3.25
N THR A 41 5.12 20.94 -4.01
CA THR A 41 5.42 19.93 -5.04
C THR A 41 5.55 18.53 -4.44
N LEU A 42 6.17 18.39 -3.26
CA LEU A 42 6.24 17.12 -2.54
C LEU A 42 4.87 16.68 -2.01
N ALA A 43 4.01 17.61 -1.60
CA ALA A 43 2.64 17.32 -1.20
C ALA A 43 1.76 16.86 -2.37
N THR A 44 1.97 17.31 -3.61
CA THR A 44 1.15 16.82 -4.75
C THR A 44 1.31 15.32 -5.00
N ILE A 45 2.45 14.74 -4.61
CA ILE A 45 2.72 13.31 -4.72
C ILE A 45 2.00 12.53 -3.61
N ASN A 46 1.70 13.18 -2.49
CA ASN A 46 1.05 12.59 -1.32
C ASN A 46 -0.22 13.35 -0.94
N LYS A 47 -1.39 12.78 -1.24
CA LYS A 47 -2.72 13.44 -1.13
C LYS A 47 -3.01 14.13 0.21
N SER A 48 -2.38 13.72 1.30
CA SER A 48 -2.64 14.25 2.65
C SER A 48 -1.79 15.50 2.99
N ALA A 49 -0.46 15.41 2.85
CA ALA A 49 0.49 16.49 3.18
C ALA A 49 1.92 16.17 2.70
N SER A 50 2.79 17.19 2.71
CA SER A 50 4.21 17.02 2.38
C SER A 50 4.95 16.22 3.45
N PRO A 51 5.79 15.23 3.09
CA PRO A 51 6.61 14.48 4.04
C PRO A 51 7.69 15.32 4.75
N VAL A 52 8.18 16.37 4.11
CA VAL A 52 9.08 17.34 4.73
C VAL A 52 8.64 18.71 4.27
N TRP A 53 8.54 19.67 5.19
CA TRP A 53 8.14 21.03 4.86
C TRP A 53 9.30 22.02 5.08
N PRO A 54 10.17 22.24 4.08
CA PRO A 54 11.34 23.10 4.21
C PRO A 54 11.00 24.53 4.65
N ALA A 55 9.80 25.03 4.29
CA ALA A 55 9.38 26.39 4.62
C ALA A 55 9.29 26.63 6.13
N SER A 56 8.88 25.64 6.95
CA SER A 56 8.86 25.76 8.41
C SER A 56 10.26 26.02 8.98
N GLY A 57 11.24 25.20 8.55
CA GLY A 57 12.64 25.38 8.96
C GLY A 57 13.22 26.71 8.50
N VAL A 58 12.91 27.13 7.27
CA VAL A 58 13.28 28.46 6.75
C VAL A 58 12.61 29.57 7.56
N GLY A 59 11.33 29.45 7.90
CA GLY A 59 10.59 30.45 8.66
C GLY A 59 11.22 30.70 10.03
N VAL A 60 11.44 29.62 10.80
CA VAL A 60 12.13 29.72 12.10
C VAL A 60 13.54 30.29 11.92
N LEU A 61 14.28 29.85 10.90
CA LEU A 61 15.62 30.36 10.62
C LEU A 61 15.65 31.87 10.32
N MET A 62 14.72 32.37 9.49
CA MET A 62 14.62 33.79 9.16
C MET A 62 14.25 34.62 10.40
N MET A 63 13.38 34.11 11.26
CA MET A 63 13.10 34.73 12.55
C MET A 63 14.34 34.78 13.45
N LEU A 64 15.13 33.71 13.51
CA LEU A 64 16.37 33.67 14.31
C LEU A 64 17.44 34.64 13.79
N LEU A 65 17.52 34.85 12.47
CA LEU A 65 18.50 35.74 11.84
C LEU A 65 18.10 37.22 11.86
N PHE A 66 16.83 37.50 11.58
CA PHE A 66 16.36 38.87 11.37
C PHE A 66 15.42 39.36 12.46
N GLY A 67 15.01 38.52 13.42
CA GLY A 67 14.11 38.88 14.51
C GLY A 67 12.65 39.05 14.06
N PRO A 68 11.80 39.71 14.86
CA PRO A 68 10.35 39.84 14.62
C PRO A 68 9.95 40.43 13.26
N ARG A 69 10.81 41.24 12.63
CA ARG A 69 10.56 41.78 11.28
C ARG A 69 10.48 40.71 10.18
N ALA A 70 11.04 39.52 10.41
CA ALA A 70 10.93 38.40 9.47
C ALA A 70 9.50 37.89 9.34
N ALA A 71 8.66 38.06 10.37
CA ALA A 71 7.28 37.59 10.37
C ALA A 71 6.49 38.14 9.19
N LEU A 72 6.65 39.43 8.85
CA LEU A 72 5.95 40.02 7.71
C LEU A 72 6.38 39.39 6.38
N GLY A 73 7.67 39.10 6.22
CA GLY A 73 8.18 38.38 5.04
C GLY A 73 7.61 36.97 4.95
N ILE A 74 7.52 36.27 6.07
CA ILE A 74 6.96 34.91 6.15
C ILE A 74 5.47 34.91 5.79
N ILE A 75 4.68 35.83 6.34
CA ILE A 75 3.24 35.98 6.02
C ILE A 75 3.06 36.19 4.51
N LEU A 76 3.82 37.12 3.92
CA LEU A 76 3.73 37.44 2.49
C LEU A 76 4.15 36.24 1.62
N GLY A 77 5.27 35.60 1.94
CA GLY A 77 5.75 34.44 1.20
C GLY A 77 4.81 33.24 1.29
N ALA A 78 4.29 32.96 2.49
CA ALA A 78 3.30 31.91 2.72
C ALA A 78 2.01 32.20 1.95
N PHE A 79 1.55 33.46 1.92
CA PHE A 79 0.34 33.83 1.22
C PHE A 79 0.48 33.64 -0.28
N ILE A 80 1.60 34.08 -0.86
CA ILE A 80 1.90 33.90 -2.29
C ILE A 80 1.87 32.42 -2.66
N ALA A 81 2.55 31.56 -1.90
CA ALA A 81 2.62 30.13 -2.19
C ALA A 81 1.24 29.44 -2.05
N ASN A 82 0.52 29.70 -0.95
CA ASN A 82 -0.78 29.07 -0.71
C ASN A 82 -1.87 29.59 -1.66
N PHE A 83 -1.86 30.89 -2.00
CA PHE A 83 -2.83 31.46 -2.94
C PHE A 83 -2.58 30.97 -4.38
N HIS A 84 -1.32 30.76 -4.75
CA HIS A 84 -0.97 30.16 -6.05
C HIS A 84 -1.52 28.73 -6.19
N ASN A 85 -1.44 27.93 -5.11
CA ASN A 85 -1.90 26.53 -5.13
C ASN A 85 -3.41 26.38 -4.90
N THR A 86 -3.98 27.21 -4.03
CA THR A 86 -5.41 27.25 -3.71
C THR A 86 -5.89 28.70 -3.80
N PRO A 87 -6.49 29.14 -4.93
CA PRO A 87 -6.84 30.54 -5.18
C PRO A 87 -8.10 30.98 -4.39
N ILE A 88 -8.16 30.61 -3.10
CA ILE A 88 -9.17 31.02 -2.14
C ILE A 88 -8.46 31.94 -1.14
N PHE A 89 -8.74 33.24 -1.26
CA PHE A 89 -8.05 34.27 -0.48
C PHE A 89 -8.09 34.00 1.04
N ALA A 90 -9.27 33.73 1.59
CA ALA A 90 -9.45 33.52 3.02
C ALA A 90 -8.71 32.27 3.54
N LEU A 91 -8.75 31.17 2.78
CA LEU A 91 -8.03 29.94 3.11
C LEU A 91 -6.51 30.16 3.07
N ALA A 92 -6.00 30.76 2.00
CA ALA A 92 -4.58 31.07 1.85
C ALA A 92 -4.08 31.99 2.97
N LEU A 93 -4.87 33.00 3.35
CA LEU A 93 -4.55 33.90 4.45
C LEU A 93 -4.49 33.18 5.80
N LEU A 94 -5.49 32.33 6.13
CA LEU A 94 -5.51 31.60 7.39
C LEU A 94 -4.32 30.65 7.53
N ILE A 95 -4.00 29.88 6.49
CA ILE A 95 -2.82 29.00 6.48
C ILE A 95 -1.54 29.84 6.65
N SER A 96 -1.45 30.98 5.97
CA SER A 96 -0.26 31.86 6.06
C SER A 96 -0.07 32.46 7.44
N VAL A 97 -1.15 32.82 8.12
CA VAL A 97 -1.13 33.25 9.53
C VAL A 97 -0.66 32.10 10.42
N GLY A 98 -1.17 30.88 10.23
CA GLY A 98 -0.74 29.70 10.98
C GLY A 98 0.76 29.42 10.86
N ASN A 99 1.26 29.38 9.62
CA ASN A 99 2.68 29.19 9.32
C ASN A 99 3.57 30.27 9.96
N SER A 100 3.08 31.51 10.00
CA SER A 100 3.82 32.63 10.58
C SER A 100 3.83 32.59 12.10
N LEU A 101 2.71 32.20 12.71
CA LEU A 101 2.61 31.99 14.15
C LEU A 101 3.50 30.85 14.64
N GLU A 102 3.65 29.78 13.86
CA GLU A 102 4.65 28.73 14.12
C GLU A 102 6.06 29.33 14.18
N ALA A 103 6.47 30.09 13.15
CA ALA A 103 7.81 30.67 13.12
C ALA A 103 8.07 31.62 14.30
N ILE A 104 7.05 32.42 14.67
CA ILE A 104 7.08 33.31 15.82
C ILE A 104 7.20 32.52 17.12
N ALA A 105 6.38 31.49 17.31
CA ALA A 105 6.43 30.63 18.48
C ALA A 105 7.79 29.93 18.61
N GLY A 106 8.34 29.42 17.50
CA GLY A 106 9.67 28.81 17.45
C GLY A 106 10.78 29.79 17.84
N PHE A 107 10.70 31.04 17.38
CA PHE A 107 11.65 32.09 17.75
C PHE A 107 11.65 32.39 19.24
N TYR A 108 10.48 32.64 19.84
CA TYR A 108 10.38 32.96 21.27
C TYR A 108 10.73 31.75 22.14
N LEU A 109 10.30 30.55 21.76
CA LEU A 109 10.64 29.32 22.47
C LEU A 109 12.15 29.05 22.42
N PHE A 110 12.80 29.26 21.27
CA PHE A 110 14.25 29.13 21.16
C PHE A 110 14.98 30.08 22.12
N HIS A 111 14.58 31.35 22.19
CA HIS A 111 15.22 32.33 23.08
C HIS A 111 14.97 31.99 24.55
N PHE A 112 13.74 31.62 24.91
CA PHE A 112 13.39 31.17 26.25
C PHE A 112 14.24 29.97 26.70
N LEU A 113 14.32 28.94 25.86
CA LEU A 113 15.12 27.75 26.16
C LEU A 113 16.61 28.06 26.16
N LYS A 114 17.09 28.92 25.26
CA LYS A 114 18.49 29.36 25.23
C LYS A 114 18.89 30.07 26.52
N GLU A 115 18.05 30.94 27.07
CA GLU A 115 18.33 31.58 28.36
C GLU A 115 18.40 30.58 29.51
N LYS A 116 17.48 29.61 29.58
CA LYS A 116 17.51 28.54 30.57
C LYS A 116 18.69 27.57 30.38
N SER A 117 19.11 27.36 29.13
CA SER A 117 20.21 26.48 28.73
C SER A 117 21.58 26.94 29.22
N LYS A 118 21.78 28.25 29.48
CA LYS A 118 23.02 28.80 30.07
C LYS A 118 23.37 28.20 31.44
N ILE A 119 22.39 27.60 32.13
CA ILE A 119 22.56 26.94 33.43
C ILE A 119 23.03 25.47 33.27
N TYR A 120 22.71 24.82 32.15
CA TYR A 120 22.99 23.39 31.91
C TYR A 120 23.80 23.22 30.62
N ALA A 121 25.12 23.21 30.74
CA ALA A 121 26.07 23.19 29.63
C ALA A 121 25.75 22.10 28.56
N HIS A 122 25.44 22.54 27.34
CA HIS A 122 25.31 21.78 26.09
C HIS A 122 24.19 20.72 25.93
N PHE A 123 23.85 19.88 26.92
CA PHE A 123 22.76 18.89 26.77
C PHE A 123 21.39 19.56 26.59
N SER A 124 21.20 20.69 27.27
CA SER A 124 20.05 21.58 27.11
C SER A 124 19.88 22.11 25.69
N LYS A 125 20.96 22.27 24.90
CA LYS A 125 20.88 22.73 23.51
C LYS A 125 20.22 21.69 22.60
N ILE A 126 20.55 20.40 22.76
CA ILE A 126 19.92 19.32 22.00
C ILE A 126 18.42 19.30 22.26
N ILE A 127 18.04 19.28 23.55
CA ILE A 127 16.63 19.29 23.95
C ILE A 127 15.94 20.54 23.41
N SER A 128 16.60 21.69 23.44
CA SER A 128 16.04 22.94 22.89
C SER A 128 15.75 22.82 21.40
N LEU A 129 16.71 22.32 20.61
CA LEU A 129 16.56 22.14 19.16
C LEU A 129 15.45 21.14 18.81
N ILE A 130 15.34 20.04 19.55
CA ILE A 130 14.24 19.08 19.39
C ILE A 130 12.91 19.73 19.78
N THR A 131 12.86 20.46 20.88
CA THR A 131 11.62 21.10 21.38
C THR A 131 11.08 22.14 20.39
N ILE A 132 11.95 23.00 19.84
CA ILE A 132 11.52 23.98 18.82
C ILE A 132 11.12 23.34 17.49
N SER A 133 11.55 22.09 17.23
CA SER A 133 11.13 21.36 16.03
C SER A 133 9.74 20.76 16.19
N ILE A 134 9.25 20.50 17.41
CA ILE A 134 8.01 19.75 17.64
C ILE A 134 6.83 20.62 18.09
N PHE A 135 7.06 21.57 19.00
CA PHE A 135 5.95 22.27 19.66
C PHE A 135 5.39 23.45 18.86
N PRO A 136 6.20 24.33 18.24
CA PRO A 136 5.69 25.42 17.42
C PRO A 136 4.84 24.93 16.24
N THR A 137 5.19 23.78 15.69
CA THR A 137 4.55 23.21 14.48
C THR A 137 3.12 22.73 14.72
N ILE A 138 2.75 22.49 15.99
CA ILE A 138 1.37 22.21 16.37
C ILE A 138 0.47 23.41 15.98
N VAL A 139 0.96 24.64 16.10
CA VAL A 139 0.20 25.85 15.77
C VAL A 139 -0.14 25.90 14.29
N SER A 140 0.87 25.71 13.43
CA SER A 140 0.70 25.64 11.97
C SER A 140 -0.23 24.50 11.58
N ALA A 141 0.06 23.28 12.06
CA ALA A 141 -0.72 22.10 11.71
C ALA A 141 -2.18 22.20 12.16
N LEU A 142 -2.47 22.74 13.37
CA LEU A 142 -3.84 22.97 13.83
C LEU A 142 -4.57 24.00 12.95
N ILE A 143 -3.96 25.17 12.72
CA ILE A 143 -4.61 26.24 11.94
C ILE A 143 -4.79 25.78 10.48
N GLY A 144 -3.79 25.16 9.88
CA GLY A 144 -3.82 24.67 8.50
C GLY A 144 -4.88 23.58 8.30
N SER A 145 -4.86 22.52 9.12
CA SER A 145 -5.84 21.43 9.04
C SER A 145 -7.27 21.91 9.34
N LEU A 146 -7.46 22.81 10.31
CA LEU A 146 -8.78 23.38 10.62
C LEU A 146 -9.27 24.26 9.47
N SER A 147 -8.40 25.04 8.85
CA SER A 147 -8.74 25.85 7.69
C SER A 147 -9.18 24.97 6.52
N LEU A 148 -8.47 23.88 6.24
CA LEU A 148 -8.89 22.95 5.20
C LEU A 148 -10.23 22.27 5.52
N TYR A 149 -10.45 21.89 6.77
CA TYR A 149 -11.72 21.29 7.22
C TYR A 149 -12.90 22.27 7.07
N LEU A 150 -12.75 23.52 7.55
CA LEU A 150 -13.80 24.54 7.47
C LEU A 150 -14.17 24.90 6.03
N PHE A 151 -13.20 24.86 5.11
CA PHE A 151 -13.42 25.13 3.69
C PHE A 151 -13.77 23.87 2.87
N GLN A 152 -14.01 22.71 3.53
CA GLN A 152 -14.37 21.43 2.92
C GLN A 152 -13.37 20.99 1.83
N ARG A 153 -12.08 21.10 2.15
CA ARG A 153 -10.96 20.77 1.25
C ARG A 153 -10.19 19.51 1.66
N ILE A 154 -10.71 18.73 2.60
CA ILE A 154 -10.13 17.43 2.97
C ILE A 154 -11.17 16.32 2.83
N ASP A 155 -10.77 15.25 2.12
CA ASP A 155 -11.53 14.01 2.03
C ASP A 155 -11.13 13.01 3.14
N GLU A 156 -9.99 13.25 3.78
CA GLU A 156 -9.44 12.44 4.86
C GLU A 156 -9.90 12.91 6.25
N ASN A 157 -9.72 12.05 7.25
CA ASN A 157 -9.94 12.40 8.64
C ASN A 157 -9.02 13.57 9.05
N PHE A 158 -9.60 14.57 9.73
CA PHE A 158 -8.88 15.71 10.33
C PHE A 158 -7.59 15.29 11.05
N LEU A 159 -7.64 14.22 11.85
CA LEU A 159 -6.47 13.74 12.60
C LEU A 159 -5.33 13.27 11.69
N SER A 160 -5.66 12.62 10.56
CA SER A 160 -4.66 12.20 9.55
C SER A 160 -3.95 13.41 8.95
N VAL A 161 -4.72 14.41 8.52
CA VAL A 161 -4.20 15.64 7.93
C VAL A 161 -3.37 16.41 8.94
N PHE A 162 -3.87 16.57 10.17
CA PHE A 162 -3.14 17.21 11.26
C PHE A 162 -1.81 16.49 11.55
N THR A 163 -1.81 15.17 11.72
CA THR A 163 -0.60 14.41 12.05
C THR A 163 0.43 14.47 10.93
N THR A 164 0.02 14.31 9.68
CA THR A 164 0.94 14.36 8.54
C THR A 164 1.55 15.74 8.35
N TRP A 165 0.76 16.80 8.52
CA TRP A 165 1.23 18.19 8.48
C TRP A 165 2.20 18.49 9.61
N TRP A 166 1.85 18.15 10.85
CA TRP A 166 2.68 18.35 12.03
C TRP A 166 4.04 17.67 11.90
N ILE A 167 4.08 16.42 11.41
CA ILE A 167 5.34 15.70 11.22
C ILE A 167 6.17 16.36 10.11
N GLY A 168 5.54 16.77 9.00
CA GLY A 168 6.21 17.45 7.88
C GLY A 168 6.89 18.76 8.29
N ASP A 169 6.18 19.63 9.00
CA ASP A 169 6.69 20.89 9.54
C ASP A 169 7.81 20.64 10.55
N SER A 170 7.64 19.63 11.41
CA SER A 170 8.65 19.28 12.41
C SER A 170 9.95 18.80 11.78
N MET A 171 9.87 18.00 10.71
CA MET A 171 11.04 17.59 9.94
C MET A 171 11.73 18.76 9.24
N GLY A 172 10.96 19.71 8.70
CA GLY A 172 11.50 20.94 8.13
C GLY A 172 12.40 21.70 9.10
N ILE A 173 11.93 21.89 10.34
CA ILE A 173 12.68 22.58 11.39
C ILE A 173 13.86 21.74 11.87
N LEU A 174 13.65 20.45 12.17
CA LEU A 174 14.69 19.55 12.69
C LEU A 174 15.86 19.39 11.72
N MET A 175 15.61 19.40 10.41
CA MET A 175 16.64 19.26 9.38
C MET A 175 17.40 20.57 9.14
N LEU A 176 16.70 21.71 9.06
CA LEU A 176 17.31 22.97 8.64
C LEU A 176 17.91 23.78 9.79
N VAL A 177 17.23 23.89 10.94
CA VAL A 177 17.67 24.79 12.01
C VAL A 177 18.98 24.33 12.67
N PRO A 178 19.14 23.07 13.10
CA PRO A 178 20.42 22.58 13.64
C PRO A 178 21.57 22.68 12.65
N THR A 179 21.31 22.28 11.39
CA THR A 179 22.28 22.36 10.30
C THR A 179 22.76 23.80 10.12
N PHE A 180 21.87 24.78 10.14
CA PHE A 180 22.28 26.17 10.04
C PHE A 180 23.06 26.66 11.27
N CYS A 181 22.61 26.30 12.48
CA CYS A 181 23.27 26.72 13.72
C CYS A 181 24.75 26.32 13.77
N ILE A 182 25.15 25.18 13.18
CA ILE A 182 26.56 24.77 13.16
C ILE A 182 27.44 25.60 12.20
N PHE A 183 26.85 26.26 11.20
CA PHE A 183 27.58 27.17 10.31
C PHE A 183 27.83 28.53 10.95
N VAL A 184 26.91 28.99 11.80
CA VAL A 184 27.06 30.25 12.55
C VAL A 184 27.91 30.07 13.82
N ASP A 185 28.02 28.85 14.34
CA ASP A 185 28.85 28.55 15.50
C ASP A 185 30.35 28.78 15.19
N SER A 186 30.93 29.76 15.87
CA SER A 186 32.35 30.14 15.74
C SER A 186 33.30 29.09 16.33
N GLU A 187 32.84 28.29 17.30
CA GLU A 187 33.67 27.22 17.90
C GLU A 187 33.78 25.98 17.01
N ALA A 188 32.85 25.80 16.07
CA ALA A 188 32.95 24.76 15.04
C ALA A 188 34.18 24.95 14.11
N ASN A 189 34.87 26.10 14.22
CA ASN A 189 35.94 26.54 13.34
C ASN A 189 37.36 26.39 13.93
N LYS A 190 37.52 25.84 15.14
CA LYS A 190 38.82 25.88 15.83
C LYS A 190 39.92 24.94 15.30
N ASN A 191 39.77 24.26 14.15
CA ASN A 191 40.87 23.45 13.61
C ASN A 191 40.97 23.36 12.07
N ARG A 192 42.18 23.73 11.60
CA ARG A 192 42.90 23.44 10.35
C ARG A 192 42.39 24.05 9.02
N LEU A 193 43.31 24.78 8.39
CA LEU A 193 43.28 25.13 6.96
C LEU A 193 42.99 23.87 6.11
N PRO A 194 42.31 24.01 4.96
CA PRO A 194 42.00 22.89 4.08
C PRO A 194 43.30 22.28 3.52
N ASP A 195 43.71 21.15 4.11
CA ASP A 195 44.68 20.24 3.52
C ASP A 195 44.00 19.46 2.38
N LEU A 196 44.70 19.23 1.26
CA LEU A 196 44.19 18.45 0.12
C LEU A 196 43.72 17.05 0.57
N SER A 197 44.44 16.47 1.54
CA SER A 197 44.09 15.17 2.14
C SER A 197 42.68 15.18 2.76
N ASN A 198 42.27 16.30 3.36
CA ASN A 198 40.97 16.46 4.01
C ASN A 198 39.82 16.58 3.00
N ILE A 199 40.07 17.18 1.82
CA ILE A 199 39.07 17.27 0.76
C ILE A 199 38.81 15.88 0.15
N VAL A 200 39.87 15.10 -0.10
CA VAL A 200 39.75 13.73 -0.64
C VAL A 200 38.93 12.85 0.30
N VAL A 201 39.19 12.90 1.62
CA VAL A 201 38.43 12.14 2.62
C VAL A 201 36.95 12.53 2.63
N LYS A 202 36.63 13.82 2.55
CA LYS A 202 35.24 14.30 2.48
C LYS A 202 34.52 13.80 1.22
N ILE A 203 35.16 13.87 0.06
CA ILE A 203 34.59 13.38 -1.20
C ILE A 203 34.36 11.87 -1.13
N TRP A 204 35.33 11.11 -0.62
CA TRP A 204 35.21 9.66 -0.45
C TRP A 204 34.07 9.28 0.49
N LEU A 205 33.98 9.91 1.66
CA LEU A 205 32.91 9.64 2.63
C LEU A 205 31.54 10.03 2.10
N PHE A 206 31.44 11.18 1.43
CA PHE A 206 30.19 11.59 0.80
C PHE A 206 29.75 10.57 -0.26
N SER A 207 30.67 10.17 -1.13
CA SER A 207 30.41 9.18 -2.18
C SER A 207 30.03 7.83 -1.60
N LEU A 208 30.70 7.39 -0.53
CA LEU A 208 30.38 6.15 0.18
C LEU A 208 28.97 6.18 0.77
N MET A 209 28.59 7.25 1.48
CA MET A 209 27.26 7.36 2.07
C MET A 209 26.15 7.43 1.00
N VAL A 210 26.36 8.19 -0.07
CA VAL A 210 25.44 8.24 -1.22
C VAL A 210 25.32 6.88 -1.89
N PHE A 211 26.43 6.18 -2.10
CA PHE A 211 26.45 4.83 -2.67
C PHE A 211 25.73 3.83 -1.77
N THR A 212 25.97 3.88 -0.47
CA THR A 212 25.31 3.01 0.52
C THR A 212 23.80 3.22 0.52
N VAL A 213 23.31 4.47 0.59
CA VAL A 213 21.88 4.77 0.51
C VAL A 213 21.32 4.28 -0.82
N SER A 214 22.00 4.58 -1.94
CA SER A 214 21.56 4.17 -3.27
C SER A 214 21.44 2.65 -3.37
N ILE A 215 22.44 1.88 -2.93
CA ILE A 215 22.39 0.41 -2.99
C ILE A 215 21.27 -0.15 -2.11
N ILE A 216 21.14 0.31 -0.87
CA ILE A 216 20.12 -0.19 0.06
C ILE A 216 18.73 0.04 -0.52
N PHE A 217 18.51 1.21 -1.14
CA PHE A 217 17.22 1.58 -1.69
C PHE A 217 16.95 0.93 -3.06
N TYR A 218 17.89 0.96 -4.01
CA TYR A 218 17.70 0.36 -5.33
C TYR A 218 17.55 -1.16 -5.28
N LYS A 219 18.35 -1.85 -4.46
CA LYS A 219 18.26 -3.32 -4.33
C LYS A 219 17.19 -3.76 -3.32
N ASN A 220 16.54 -2.82 -2.63
CA ASN A 220 15.57 -3.11 -1.56
C ASN A 220 16.06 -4.20 -0.59
N ILE A 221 17.30 -4.05 -0.08
CA ILE A 221 17.99 -5.08 0.72
C ILE A 221 17.33 -5.25 2.11
N GLY A 222 16.38 -4.39 2.46
CA GLY A 222 15.66 -4.40 3.73
C GLY A 222 16.06 -3.24 4.66
N SER A 223 15.15 -2.84 5.55
CA SER A 223 15.31 -1.65 6.39
C SER A 223 16.42 -1.78 7.44
N SER A 224 16.79 -3.02 7.81
CA SER A 224 17.88 -3.29 8.77
C SER A 224 19.24 -2.78 8.27
N TYR A 225 19.46 -2.71 6.97
CA TYR A 225 20.74 -2.26 6.41
C TYR A 225 20.93 -0.75 6.53
N VAL A 226 19.85 0.01 6.72
CA VAL A 226 19.91 1.46 6.89
C VAL A 226 20.70 1.85 8.16
N PHE A 227 20.80 0.93 9.13
CA PHE A 227 21.61 1.12 10.35
C PHE A 227 23.11 1.28 10.08
N ILE A 228 23.62 0.88 8.91
CA ILE A 228 25.02 1.09 8.53
C ILE A 228 25.38 2.59 8.40
N LEU A 229 24.39 3.47 8.21
CA LEU A 229 24.63 4.91 8.07
C LEU A 229 25.06 5.56 9.38
N TYR A 230 24.68 5.02 10.54
CA TYR A 230 25.02 5.59 11.84
C TYR A 230 26.52 5.50 12.17
N PRO A 231 27.21 4.36 12.00
CA PRO A 231 28.67 4.32 12.12
C PRO A 231 29.36 5.18 11.05
N LEU A 232 28.81 5.31 9.85
CA LEU A 232 29.35 6.23 8.83
C LEU A 232 29.23 7.71 9.25
N LEU A 233 28.13 8.10 9.90
CA LEU A 233 27.95 9.43 10.50
C LEU A 233 28.96 9.70 11.62
N LEU A 234 29.22 8.70 12.45
CA LEU A 234 30.24 8.80 13.49
C LEU A 234 31.62 9.05 12.87
N ILE A 235 31.99 8.27 11.84
CA ILE A 235 33.24 8.44 11.10
C ILE A 235 33.31 9.82 10.44
N SER A 236 32.21 10.34 9.90
CA SER A 236 32.19 11.66 9.27
C SER A 236 32.44 12.79 10.26
N VAL A 237 31.92 12.69 11.49
CA VAL A 237 32.18 13.68 12.55
C VAL A 237 33.66 13.70 12.92
N TRP A 238 34.26 12.52 13.06
CA TRP A 238 35.65 12.38 13.48
C TRP A 238 36.66 12.82 12.43
N THR A 239 36.40 12.49 11.17
CA THR A 239 37.35 12.72 10.08
C THR A 239 37.17 14.10 9.45
N SER A 240 35.91 14.53 9.29
CA SER A 240 35.53 15.65 8.42
C SER A 240 34.84 16.80 9.16
N GLY A 241 34.51 16.60 10.43
CA GLY A 241 33.93 17.60 11.33
C GLY A 241 32.40 17.73 11.24
N LEU A 242 31.86 18.59 12.10
CA LEU A 242 30.41 18.73 12.28
C LEU A 242 29.71 19.34 11.07
N ARG A 243 30.24 20.39 10.46
CA ARG A 243 29.61 21.04 9.28
C ARG A 243 29.44 20.07 8.11
N PHE A 244 30.46 19.25 7.83
CA PHE A 244 30.37 18.21 6.80
C PHE A 244 29.33 17.16 7.17
N THR A 245 29.31 16.72 8.43
CA THR A 245 28.34 15.73 8.91
C THR A 245 26.90 16.21 8.74
N TYR A 246 26.57 17.43 9.16
CA TYR A 246 25.22 17.98 8.97
C TYR A 246 24.83 18.08 7.48
N LEU A 247 25.77 18.49 6.62
CA LEU A 247 25.51 18.56 5.17
C LEU A 247 25.29 17.18 4.55
N VAL A 248 26.10 16.18 4.89
CA VAL A 248 25.92 14.83 4.36
C VAL A 248 24.65 14.19 4.91
N THR A 249 24.31 14.39 6.20
CA THR A 249 23.02 13.95 6.77
C THR A 249 21.85 14.57 6.02
N LEU A 250 21.90 15.88 5.73
CA LEU A 250 20.86 16.55 4.96
C LEU A 250 20.78 15.98 3.53
N ALA A 251 21.92 15.80 2.85
CA ALA A 251 21.97 15.29 1.49
C ALA A 251 21.42 13.85 1.38
N ILE A 252 21.83 12.94 2.26
CA ILE A 252 21.29 11.56 2.28
C ILE A 252 19.81 11.53 2.65
N SER A 253 19.35 12.47 3.48
CA SER A 253 17.92 12.61 3.84
C SER A 253 17.07 13.20 2.70
N VAL A 254 17.66 13.97 1.79
CA VAL A 254 16.97 14.41 0.56
C VAL A 254 16.97 13.28 -0.46
N LEU A 255 18.09 12.58 -0.63
CA LEU A 255 18.21 11.43 -1.54
C LEU A 255 17.24 10.30 -1.17
N GLY A 256 17.21 9.91 0.11
CA GLY A 256 16.32 8.86 0.59
C GLY A 256 14.83 9.23 0.41
N LEU A 257 14.48 10.51 0.55
CA LEU A 257 13.12 10.99 0.34
C LEU A 257 12.73 10.85 -1.13
N TYR A 258 13.61 11.31 -2.03
CA TYR A 258 13.43 11.16 -3.47
C TYR A 258 13.26 9.69 -3.87
N LEU A 259 14.11 8.79 -3.37
CA LEU A 259 14.01 7.36 -3.68
C LEU A 259 12.70 6.75 -3.13
N THR A 260 12.31 7.10 -1.91
CA THR A 260 11.04 6.62 -1.30
C THR A 260 9.82 7.08 -2.10
N LEU A 261 9.80 8.34 -2.54
CA LEU A 261 8.72 8.90 -3.37
C LEU A 261 8.62 8.20 -4.74
N ASN A 262 9.73 7.68 -5.26
CA ASN A 262 9.77 6.87 -6.48
C ASN A 262 9.48 5.38 -6.22
N ASN A 263 8.92 5.03 -5.06
CA ASN A 263 8.64 3.65 -4.63
C ASN A 263 9.89 2.74 -4.62
N LEU A 264 11.06 3.32 -4.37
CA LEU A 264 12.30 2.57 -4.22
C LEU A 264 12.70 2.50 -2.74
N GLY A 265 13.20 1.35 -2.35
CA GLY A 265 13.89 1.14 -1.09
C GLY A 265 13.07 0.54 0.04
N PRO A 266 13.70 0.39 1.21
CA PRO A 266 13.18 -0.48 2.26
C PRO A 266 11.86 0.00 2.87
N PHE A 267 11.52 1.27 2.66
CA PHE A 267 10.30 1.87 3.17
C PHE A 267 9.11 1.74 2.21
N SER A 268 9.29 1.26 0.97
CA SER A 268 8.26 1.21 -0.08
C SER A 268 7.31 0.00 0.04
N HIS A 269 6.88 -0.33 1.26
CA HIS A 269 6.02 -1.48 1.55
C HIS A 269 4.71 -1.01 2.19
N GLY A 270 3.75 -0.59 1.37
CA GLY A 270 2.44 -0.10 1.81
C GLY A 270 1.96 1.13 1.03
N SER A 271 1.01 1.86 1.61
CA SER A 271 0.55 3.14 1.09
C SER A 271 1.67 4.18 1.10
N ILE A 272 1.61 5.16 0.19
CA ILE A 272 2.57 6.27 0.11
C ILE A 272 2.73 6.95 1.48
N ASN A 273 1.62 7.23 2.17
CA ASN A 273 1.62 7.77 3.53
C ASN A 273 2.42 6.94 4.53
N ASN A 274 2.20 5.62 4.57
CA ASN A 274 2.93 4.74 5.49
C ASN A 274 4.42 4.67 5.15
N ASN A 275 4.76 4.69 3.86
CA ASN A 275 6.15 4.68 3.39
C ASN A 275 6.86 5.97 3.82
N LEU A 276 6.19 7.11 3.68
CA LEU A 276 6.70 8.42 4.09
C LEU A 276 6.82 8.56 5.61
N LEU A 277 5.85 8.06 6.38
CA LEU A 277 5.94 8.04 7.85
C LEU A 277 7.16 7.26 8.34
N ARG A 278 7.38 6.05 7.80
CA ARG A 278 8.57 5.24 8.12
C ARG A 278 9.85 5.98 7.76
N TYR A 279 9.86 6.66 6.61
CA TYR A 279 10.98 7.45 6.16
C TYR A 279 11.26 8.69 7.06
N GLN A 280 10.22 9.38 7.51
CA GLN A 280 10.31 10.51 8.43
C GLN A 280 10.88 10.08 9.77
N PHE A 281 10.44 8.96 10.35
CA PHE A 281 11.02 8.41 11.58
C PHE A 281 12.52 8.12 11.44
N PHE A 282 12.90 7.52 10.31
CA PHE A 282 14.30 7.25 10.01
C PHE A 282 15.13 8.54 9.83
N THR A 283 14.58 9.55 9.15
CA THR A 283 15.27 10.84 8.97
C THR A 283 15.41 11.58 10.30
N ALA A 284 14.37 11.55 11.14
CA ALA A 284 14.39 12.11 12.48
C ALA A 284 15.49 11.46 13.34
N SER A 285 15.63 10.14 13.29
CA SER A 285 16.66 9.43 14.05
C SER A 285 18.08 9.74 13.57
N LEU A 286 18.30 9.94 12.26
CA LEU A 286 19.58 10.42 11.73
C LEU A 286 19.92 11.85 12.21
N MET A 287 18.93 12.75 12.19
CA MET A 287 19.13 14.14 12.64
C MET A 287 19.39 14.22 14.15
N ILE A 288 18.62 13.49 14.96
CA ILE A 288 18.83 13.40 16.41
C ILE A 288 20.19 12.76 16.72
N THR A 289 20.58 11.73 15.98
CA THR A 289 21.92 11.16 16.10
C THR A 289 23.00 12.21 15.82
N THR A 290 22.84 12.98 14.74
CA THR A 290 23.79 14.03 14.38
C THR A 290 23.90 15.10 15.49
N LEU A 291 22.78 15.49 16.11
CA LEU A 291 22.75 16.37 17.29
C LEU A 291 23.51 15.79 18.49
N VAL A 292 23.30 14.50 18.79
CA VAL A 292 24.00 13.79 19.88
C VAL A 292 25.50 13.72 19.60
N LEU A 293 25.89 13.42 18.35
CA LEU A 293 27.29 13.41 17.94
C LEU A 293 27.93 14.82 18.02
N GLU A 294 27.20 15.90 17.74
CA GLU A 294 27.67 17.27 17.99
C GLU A 294 28.05 17.47 19.46
N TYR A 295 27.19 17.04 20.38
CA TYR A 295 27.45 17.17 21.81
C TYR A 295 28.69 16.37 22.23
N LEU A 296 28.75 15.08 21.86
CA LEU A 296 29.88 14.20 22.17
C LEU A 296 31.20 14.72 21.60
N TYR A 297 31.18 15.27 20.38
CA TYR A 297 32.35 15.88 19.76
C TYR A 297 32.84 17.10 20.55
N LYS A 298 31.94 17.95 21.03
CA LYS A 298 32.28 19.18 21.78
C LYS A 298 32.82 18.89 23.18
N ILE A 299 32.28 17.89 23.89
CA ILE A 299 32.75 17.53 25.24
C ILE A 299 34.04 16.70 25.25
N ARG A 300 34.56 16.31 24.08
CA ARG A 300 35.78 15.48 23.91
C ARG A 300 35.75 14.08 24.55
N GLU A 301 34.61 13.63 25.07
CA GLU A 301 34.41 12.27 25.61
C GLU A 301 34.00 11.23 24.55
N TYR A 302 34.39 11.42 23.30
CA TYR A 302 33.85 10.65 22.18
C TYR A 302 34.26 9.17 22.18
N LYS A 303 35.38 8.74 22.79
CA LYS A 303 35.85 7.34 22.66
C LYS A 303 34.87 6.31 23.20
N TRP A 304 34.53 6.38 24.49
CA TRP A 304 33.67 5.37 25.13
C TRP A 304 32.19 5.54 24.74
N SER A 305 31.72 6.78 24.59
CA SER A 305 30.37 7.05 24.11
C SER A 305 30.14 6.51 22.70
N SER A 306 31.16 6.52 21.84
CA SER A 306 31.04 6.00 20.48
C SER A 306 31.06 4.47 20.43
N VAL A 307 31.82 3.81 21.29
CA VAL A 307 31.74 2.35 21.46
C VAL A 307 30.33 1.95 21.92
N ALA A 308 29.77 2.67 22.90
CA ALA A 308 28.41 2.43 23.37
C ALA A 308 27.36 2.67 22.27
N LEU A 309 27.51 3.73 21.46
CA LEU A 309 26.61 4.01 20.33
C LEU A 309 26.69 2.94 19.24
N ILE A 310 27.90 2.55 18.82
CA ILE A 310 28.08 1.47 17.82
C ILE A 310 27.47 0.16 18.33
N GLY A 311 27.74 -0.20 19.59
CA GLY A 311 27.16 -1.39 20.21
C GLY A 311 25.62 -1.32 20.24
N SER A 312 25.06 -0.17 20.61
CA SER A 312 23.61 0.05 20.65
C SER A 312 22.97 -0.02 19.25
N TRP A 313 23.57 0.60 18.23
CA TRP A 313 23.07 0.54 16.86
C TRP A 313 23.17 -0.84 16.26
N PHE A 314 24.26 -1.58 16.52
CA PHE A 314 24.39 -2.96 16.07
C PHE A 314 23.36 -3.87 16.74
N LEU A 315 23.21 -3.75 18.06
CA LEU A 315 22.19 -4.50 18.80
C LEU A 315 20.77 -4.16 18.33
N THR A 316 20.48 -2.88 18.08
CA THR A 316 19.18 -2.43 17.54
C THR A 316 18.94 -2.96 16.13
N GLY A 317 19.94 -2.88 15.24
CA GLY A 317 19.84 -3.42 13.88
C GLY A 317 19.67 -4.94 13.87
N PHE A 318 20.40 -5.65 14.74
CA PHE A 318 20.29 -7.10 14.90
C PHE A 318 18.93 -7.53 15.47
N THR A 319 18.47 -6.88 16.53
CA THR A 319 17.13 -7.16 17.12
C THR A 319 16.02 -6.85 16.13
N TYR A 320 16.11 -5.72 15.41
CA TYR A 320 15.16 -5.37 14.35
C TYR A 320 15.18 -6.41 13.23
N TYR A 321 16.35 -6.83 12.75
CA TYR A 321 16.48 -7.87 11.73
C TYR A 321 15.86 -9.19 12.20
N SER A 322 16.19 -9.64 13.41
CA SER A 322 15.67 -10.89 13.98
C SER A 322 14.14 -10.87 14.14
N ILE A 323 13.58 -9.78 14.65
CA ILE A 323 12.12 -9.60 14.77
C ILE A 323 11.47 -9.55 13.39
N HIS A 324 12.04 -8.81 12.45
CA HIS A 324 11.49 -8.67 11.11
C HIS A 324 11.48 -10.00 10.35
N ASP A 325 12.59 -10.76 10.42
CA ASP A 325 12.70 -12.08 9.82
C ASP A 325 11.72 -13.09 10.46
N SER A 326 11.57 -13.04 11.78
CA SER A 326 10.58 -13.83 12.50
C SER A 326 9.14 -13.50 12.05
N LEU A 327 8.81 -12.21 11.93
CA LEU A 327 7.50 -11.75 11.45
C LEU A 327 7.24 -12.15 10.00
N LEU A 328 8.25 -12.10 9.13
CA LEU A 328 8.11 -12.56 7.74
C LEU A 328 7.90 -14.07 7.67
N THR A 329 8.61 -14.82 8.50
CA THR A 329 8.47 -16.28 8.60
C THR A 329 7.07 -16.65 9.11
N GLU A 330 6.60 -16.01 10.17
CA GLU A 330 5.26 -16.20 10.72
C GLU A 330 4.17 -15.87 9.68
N LYS A 331 4.30 -14.75 8.97
CA LYS A 331 3.37 -14.38 7.89
C LYS A 331 3.35 -15.41 6.76
N ASN A 332 4.51 -15.92 6.35
CA ASN A 332 4.60 -16.94 5.32
C ASN A 332 3.96 -18.27 5.78
N GLN A 333 4.20 -18.67 7.03
CA GLN A 333 3.56 -19.86 7.60
C GLN A 333 2.05 -19.69 7.70
N LYS A 334 1.56 -18.54 8.18
CA LYS A 334 0.13 -18.23 8.23
C LYS A 334 -0.48 -18.27 6.82
N PHE A 335 0.20 -17.71 5.83
CA PHE A 335 -0.25 -17.75 4.43
C PHE A 335 -0.34 -19.18 3.88
N LEU A 336 0.66 -20.04 4.15
CA LEU A 336 0.63 -21.45 3.74
C LEU A 336 -0.54 -22.19 4.39
N VAL A 337 -0.75 -22.03 5.70
CA VAL A 337 -1.86 -22.65 6.42
C VAL A 337 -3.21 -22.20 5.87
N LEU A 338 -3.38 -20.90 5.58
CA LEU A 338 -4.61 -20.37 4.99
C LEU A 338 -4.84 -20.93 3.57
N THR A 339 -3.77 -21.09 2.78
CA THR A 339 -3.86 -21.65 1.41
C THR A 339 -4.24 -23.13 1.44
N GLU A 340 -3.59 -23.93 2.29
CA GLU A 340 -3.92 -25.35 2.48
C GLU A 340 -5.35 -25.53 2.98
N LYS A 341 -5.78 -24.70 3.93
CA LYS A 341 -7.16 -24.69 4.44
C LYS A 341 -8.15 -24.38 3.32
N ALA A 342 -7.90 -23.35 2.52
CA ALA A 342 -8.77 -22.97 1.41
C ALA A 342 -8.86 -24.09 0.35
N GLN A 343 -7.73 -24.71 0.00
CA GLN A 343 -7.71 -25.86 -0.92
C GLN A 343 -8.54 -27.03 -0.37
N LEU A 344 -8.37 -27.36 0.91
CA LEU A 344 -9.11 -28.44 1.57
C LEU A 344 -10.62 -28.14 1.59
N GLU A 345 -11.02 -26.91 1.87
CA GLU A 345 -12.42 -26.48 1.89
C GLU A 345 -13.07 -26.56 0.49
N ILE A 346 -12.35 -26.13 -0.55
CA ILE A 346 -12.77 -26.26 -1.95
C ILE A 346 -12.92 -27.73 -2.34
N GLN A 347 -11.91 -28.56 -2.06
CA GLN A 347 -11.92 -29.98 -2.38
C GLN A 347 -13.06 -30.71 -1.66
N LYS A 348 -13.23 -30.44 -0.37
CA LYS A 348 -14.32 -31.01 0.45
C LYS A 348 -15.70 -30.65 -0.12
N SER A 349 -15.87 -29.41 -0.59
CA SER A 349 -17.11 -28.94 -1.20
C SER A 349 -17.38 -29.64 -2.54
N LEU A 350 -16.37 -29.77 -3.41
CA LEU A 350 -16.49 -30.55 -4.66
C LEU A 350 -16.84 -32.02 -4.38
N ASP A 351 -16.18 -32.64 -3.42
CA ASP A 351 -16.46 -34.04 -3.04
C ASP A 351 -17.89 -34.22 -2.52
N GLN A 352 -18.43 -33.24 -1.79
CA GLN A 352 -19.83 -33.25 -1.36
C GLN A 352 -20.79 -33.20 -2.56
N TYR A 353 -20.48 -32.39 -3.57
CA TYR A 353 -21.29 -32.32 -4.78
C TYR A 353 -21.20 -33.60 -5.62
N PHE A 354 -19.99 -34.17 -5.79
CA PHE A 354 -19.85 -35.44 -6.50
C PHE A 354 -20.66 -36.56 -5.82
N ARG A 355 -20.64 -36.65 -4.48
CA ARG A 355 -21.48 -37.61 -3.74
C ARG A 355 -22.99 -37.41 -3.98
N LEU A 356 -23.44 -36.16 -4.09
CA LEU A 356 -24.83 -35.84 -4.44
C LEU A 356 -25.16 -36.33 -5.86
N LEU A 357 -24.28 -36.09 -6.83
CA LEU A 357 -24.47 -36.56 -8.21
C LEU A 357 -24.44 -38.08 -8.31
N GLU A 358 -23.52 -38.74 -7.62
CA GLU A 358 -23.43 -40.20 -7.50
C GLU A 358 -24.74 -40.78 -6.95
N SER A 359 -25.39 -40.11 -6.00
CA SER A 359 -26.71 -40.50 -5.48
C SER A 359 -27.80 -40.43 -6.56
N GLY A 360 -27.79 -39.38 -7.38
CA GLY A 360 -28.69 -39.25 -8.54
C GLY A 360 -28.43 -40.31 -9.61
N SER A 361 -27.17 -40.56 -9.94
CA SER A 361 -26.74 -41.63 -10.86
C SER A 361 -27.15 -43.01 -10.35
N GLY A 362 -27.04 -43.25 -9.03
CA GLY A 362 -27.48 -44.48 -8.37
C GLY A 362 -28.98 -44.70 -8.52
N LEU A 363 -29.80 -43.68 -8.25
CA LEU A 363 -31.25 -43.72 -8.43
C LEU A 363 -31.62 -44.09 -9.88
N MET A 364 -30.98 -43.46 -10.86
CA MET A 364 -31.24 -43.71 -12.29
C MET A 364 -30.79 -45.11 -12.75
N SER A 365 -29.70 -45.63 -12.18
CA SER A 365 -29.16 -46.96 -12.51
C SER A 365 -30.01 -48.08 -11.90
N ALA A 366 -30.44 -47.92 -10.65
CA ALA A 366 -31.18 -48.94 -9.91
C ALA A 366 -32.66 -49.03 -10.30
N SER A 367 -33.26 -47.91 -10.74
CA SER A 367 -34.69 -47.84 -11.07
C SER A 367 -34.96 -48.25 -12.52
N LYS A 368 -36.06 -49.00 -12.74
CA LYS A 368 -36.51 -49.36 -14.11
C LYS A 368 -36.74 -48.11 -14.97
N SER A 369 -37.38 -47.10 -14.40
CA SER A 369 -37.54 -45.74 -14.93
C SER A 369 -37.69 -44.78 -13.77
N VAL A 370 -37.39 -43.50 -13.99
CA VAL A 370 -37.64 -42.41 -13.02
C VAL A 370 -38.46 -41.36 -13.77
N SER A 371 -39.64 -41.02 -13.27
CA SER A 371 -40.50 -39.96 -13.79
C SER A 371 -39.97 -38.58 -13.41
N ILE A 372 -40.51 -37.53 -14.04
CA ILE A 372 -40.13 -36.13 -13.71
C ILE A 372 -40.57 -35.81 -12.27
N GLU A 373 -41.73 -36.32 -11.86
CA GLU A 373 -42.29 -36.18 -10.53
C GLU A 373 -41.44 -36.90 -9.48
N GLU A 374 -40.98 -38.13 -9.75
CA GLU A 374 -40.07 -38.86 -8.86
C GLU A 374 -38.72 -38.16 -8.72
N TRP A 375 -38.16 -37.63 -9.81
CA TRP A 375 -36.93 -36.84 -9.77
C TRP A 375 -37.12 -35.58 -8.91
N LYS A 376 -38.21 -34.85 -9.12
CA LYS A 376 -38.53 -33.65 -8.34
C LYS A 376 -38.68 -33.97 -6.86
N THR A 377 -39.37 -35.05 -6.51
CA THR A 377 -39.46 -35.53 -5.12
C THR A 377 -38.09 -35.86 -4.55
N PHE A 378 -37.24 -36.59 -5.28
CA PHE A 378 -35.87 -36.89 -4.86
C PHE A 378 -35.08 -35.61 -4.54
N ILE A 379 -35.10 -34.61 -5.42
CA ILE A 379 -34.39 -33.34 -5.21
C ILE A 379 -34.94 -32.57 -4.01
N SER A 380 -36.26 -32.59 -3.81
CA SER A 380 -36.90 -31.92 -2.67
C SER A 380 -36.44 -32.52 -1.33
N VAL A 381 -36.30 -33.84 -1.26
CA VAL A 381 -35.81 -34.56 -0.07
C VAL A 381 -34.33 -34.28 0.18
N MET A 382 -33.53 -34.19 -0.87
CA MET A 382 -32.10 -33.87 -0.76
C MET A 382 -31.85 -32.44 -0.24
N ASN A 383 -32.85 -31.55 -0.33
CA ASN A 383 -32.79 -30.15 0.09
C ASN A 383 -31.51 -29.45 -0.43
N ILE A 384 -31.34 -29.47 -1.75
CA ILE A 384 -30.09 -29.01 -2.40
C ILE A 384 -29.77 -27.53 -2.12
N LYS A 385 -30.79 -26.71 -1.87
CA LYS A 385 -30.64 -25.28 -1.62
C LYS A 385 -29.90 -25.00 -0.31
N ASP A 386 -30.23 -25.74 0.75
CA ASP A 386 -29.71 -25.47 2.08
C ASP A 386 -28.46 -26.31 2.38
N LYS A 387 -28.42 -27.56 1.91
CA LYS A 387 -27.31 -28.49 2.20
C LYS A 387 -26.12 -28.34 1.27
N TYR A 388 -26.31 -27.76 0.09
CA TYR A 388 -25.28 -27.67 -0.93
C TYR A 388 -25.24 -26.26 -1.54
N PRO A 389 -24.89 -25.24 -0.73
CA PRO A 389 -24.80 -23.86 -1.18
C PRO A 389 -23.80 -23.75 -2.33
N GLY A 390 -24.12 -23.01 -3.40
CA GLY A 390 -23.28 -22.88 -4.59
C GLY A 390 -23.72 -23.74 -5.79
N LEU A 391 -24.52 -24.80 -5.57
CA LEU A 391 -25.15 -25.55 -6.67
C LEU A 391 -26.30 -24.75 -7.29
N ASN A 392 -26.29 -24.59 -8.61
CA ASN A 392 -27.39 -23.92 -9.31
C ASN A 392 -28.53 -24.89 -9.69
N GLY A 393 -28.27 -26.19 -9.66
CA GLY A 393 -29.28 -27.24 -9.80
C GLY A 393 -28.68 -28.63 -9.88
N LEU A 394 -29.53 -29.66 -9.88
CA LEU A 394 -29.16 -31.04 -10.18
C LEU A 394 -30.06 -31.57 -11.29
N GLY A 395 -29.45 -32.15 -12.31
CA GLY A 395 -30.15 -32.62 -13.48
C GLY A 395 -29.60 -33.93 -14.02
N ILE A 396 -30.25 -34.41 -15.07
CA ILE A 396 -29.91 -35.64 -15.77
C ILE A 396 -29.79 -35.32 -17.26
N ILE A 397 -28.69 -35.80 -17.84
CA ILE A 397 -28.39 -35.79 -19.26
C ILE A 397 -28.48 -37.22 -19.76
N PHE A 398 -29.27 -37.50 -20.79
CA PHE A 398 -29.29 -38.81 -21.44
C PHE A 398 -28.38 -38.86 -22.65
N SER A 399 -27.71 -40.00 -22.83
CA SER A 399 -27.03 -40.38 -24.06
C SER A 399 -28.03 -41.01 -25.03
N VAL A 400 -28.25 -40.36 -26.18
CA VAL A 400 -29.27 -40.76 -27.15
C VAL A 400 -28.64 -40.93 -28.53
N GLU A 401 -28.67 -42.16 -29.05
CA GLU A 401 -28.24 -42.44 -30.42
C GLU A 401 -29.19 -41.76 -31.43
N ASN A 402 -28.66 -41.26 -32.56
CA ASN A 402 -29.44 -40.53 -33.56
C ASN A 402 -30.71 -41.26 -34.04
N LYS A 403 -30.63 -42.60 -34.17
CA LYS A 403 -31.77 -43.45 -34.57
C LYS A 403 -32.93 -43.45 -33.56
N ASN A 404 -32.66 -43.15 -32.29
CA ASN A 404 -33.64 -43.15 -31.20
C ASN A 404 -34.14 -41.74 -30.86
N LEU A 405 -33.72 -40.72 -31.60
CA LEU A 405 -33.98 -39.33 -31.23
C LEU A 405 -35.47 -38.98 -31.23
N LYS A 406 -36.21 -39.36 -32.28
CA LYS A 406 -37.64 -39.04 -32.40
C LYS A 406 -38.49 -39.68 -31.29
N SER A 407 -38.22 -40.95 -30.97
CA SER A 407 -38.93 -41.65 -29.89
C SER A 407 -38.56 -41.09 -28.51
N PHE A 408 -37.31 -40.66 -28.33
CA PHE A 408 -36.88 -39.97 -27.11
C PHE A 408 -37.60 -38.63 -26.91
N GLN A 409 -37.69 -37.80 -27.96
CA GLN A 409 -38.39 -36.52 -27.93
C GLN A 409 -39.87 -36.68 -27.56
N GLN A 410 -40.55 -37.68 -28.14
CA GLN A 410 -41.93 -37.99 -27.80
C GLN A 410 -42.07 -38.46 -26.35
N LYS A 411 -41.17 -39.33 -25.88
CA LYS A 411 -41.20 -39.87 -24.51
C LYS A 411 -41.08 -38.79 -23.42
N TYR A 412 -40.22 -37.80 -23.62
CA TYR A 412 -39.95 -36.76 -22.63
C TYR A 412 -40.59 -35.40 -22.97
N ASN A 413 -41.48 -35.37 -23.96
CA ASN A 413 -42.16 -34.16 -24.42
C ASN A 413 -41.20 -33.00 -24.76
N ILE A 414 -40.11 -33.30 -25.49
CA ILE A 414 -39.12 -32.31 -25.93
C ILE A 414 -39.40 -31.96 -27.40
N GLU A 415 -40.03 -30.81 -27.62
CA GLU A 415 -40.43 -30.33 -28.96
C GLU A 415 -39.25 -30.25 -29.94
N LYS A 416 -38.11 -29.71 -29.50
CA LYS A 416 -36.92 -29.52 -30.32
C LYS A 416 -35.65 -29.63 -29.50
N ILE A 417 -34.67 -30.36 -30.01
CA ILE A 417 -33.31 -30.36 -29.48
C ILE A 417 -32.63 -29.06 -29.85
N LYS A 418 -32.07 -28.39 -28.85
CA LYS A 418 -31.40 -27.10 -28.98
C LYS A 418 -29.88 -27.30 -28.88
N ASN A 419 -29.14 -26.55 -29.68
CA ASN A 419 -27.69 -26.46 -29.50
C ASN A 419 -27.38 -25.50 -28.35
N VAL A 420 -26.24 -25.72 -27.69
CA VAL A 420 -25.68 -24.77 -26.74
C VAL A 420 -25.21 -23.53 -27.51
N PRO A 421 -25.55 -22.30 -27.06
CA PRO A 421 -25.08 -21.06 -27.67
C PRO A 421 -23.55 -21.01 -27.76
N HIS A 422 -23.02 -20.48 -28.86
CA HIS A 422 -21.58 -20.40 -29.14
C HIS A 422 -20.85 -21.77 -29.14
N GLY A 423 -21.58 -22.87 -29.29
CA GLY A 423 -21.02 -24.21 -29.46
C GLY A 423 -20.54 -24.50 -30.88
N ASP A 424 -19.91 -25.66 -31.05
CA ASP A 424 -19.32 -26.16 -32.29
C ASP A 424 -20.14 -27.30 -32.92
N ALA A 425 -21.47 -27.21 -32.87
CA ALA A 425 -22.38 -28.29 -33.30
C ALA A 425 -22.11 -28.82 -34.73
N GLU A 426 -21.58 -27.98 -35.62
CA GLU A 426 -21.26 -28.31 -37.02
C GLU A 426 -20.09 -29.29 -37.14
N SER A 427 -19.24 -29.42 -36.11
CA SER A 427 -18.10 -30.34 -36.09
C SER A 427 -18.49 -31.80 -35.79
N LEU A 428 -19.75 -32.05 -35.39
CA LEU A 428 -20.20 -33.34 -34.86
C LEU A 428 -20.68 -34.30 -35.95
N ASP A 429 -20.03 -35.45 -36.06
CA ASP A 429 -20.52 -36.58 -36.84
C ASP A 429 -21.60 -37.37 -36.06
N ARG A 430 -22.87 -37.06 -36.34
CA ARG A 430 -24.05 -37.69 -35.70
C ARG A 430 -24.21 -39.18 -36.02
N THR A 431 -23.41 -39.74 -36.92
CA THR A 431 -23.38 -41.20 -37.14
C THR A 431 -22.50 -41.93 -36.12
N LYS A 432 -21.54 -41.23 -35.51
CA LYS A 432 -20.57 -41.79 -34.55
C LYS A 432 -20.80 -41.32 -33.13
N GLN A 433 -21.36 -40.13 -32.94
CA GLN A 433 -21.48 -39.50 -31.62
C GLN A 433 -22.96 -39.39 -31.20
N PRO A 434 -23.32 -39.87 -29.99
CA PRO A 434 -24.67 -39.72 -29.46
C PRO A 434 -24.95 -38.26 -29.07
N TYR A 435 -26.23 -37.91 -28.98
CA TYR A 435 -26.67 -36.68 -28.35
C TYR A 435 -26.57 -36.80 -26.83
N TYR A 436 -26.21 -35.72 -26.15
CA TYR A 436 -26.21 -35.63 -24.70
C TYR A 436 -27.25 -34.59 -24.26
N ILE A 437 -28.48 -35.05 -24.06
CA ILE A 437 -29.65 -34.17 -23.93
C ILE A 437 -30.02 -33.96 -22.47
N ILE A 438 -29.97 -32.71 -22.01
CA ILE A 438 -30.51 -32.31 -20.70
C ILE A 438 -32.02 -32.56 -20.68
N THR A 439 -32.46 -33.44 -19.78
CA THR A 439 -33.86 -33.91 -19.75
C THR A 439 -34.54 -33.64 -18.42
N TYR A 440 -33.80 -33.70 -17.32
CA TYR A 440 -34.28 -33.27 -16.01
C TYR A 440 -33.36 -32.19 -15.47
N ILE A 441 -33.92 -31.18 -14.80
CA ILE A 441 -33.15 -30.27 -13.96
C ILE A 441 -34.06 -29.62 -12.91
N GLU A 442 -33.60 -29.60 -11.67
CA GLU A 442 -34.25 -28.89 -10.57
C GLU A 442 -33.23 -27.99 -9.85
N PRO A 443 -33.63 -26.80 -9.36
CA PRO A 443 -34.98 -26.27 -9.44
C PRO A 443 -35.32 -25.73 -10.84
N LEU A 444 -36.52 -26.07 -11.33
CA LEU A 444 -36.93 -25.76 -12.70
C LEU A 444 -37.02 -24.26 -12.98
N TYR A 445 -37.44 -23.44 -12.02
CA TYR A 445 -37.66 -22.00 -12.22
C TYR A 445 -36.39 -21.23 -12.62
N LYS A 446 -35.20 -21.71 -12.23
CA LYS A 446 -33.90 -21.12 -12.65
C LYS A 446 -33.36 -21.77 -13.92
N ASN A 447 -33.72 -23.02 -14.19
CA ASN A 447 -33.02 -23.87 -15.15
C ASN A 447 -33.86 -24.28 -16.36
N LYS A 448 -35.09 -23.75 -16.51
CA LYS A 448 -36.02 -24.11 -17.60
C LYS A 448 -35.40 -24.02 -19.00
N GLN A 449 -34.52 -23.04 -19.24
CA GLN A 449 -33.86 -22.86 -20.53
C GLN A 449 -32.91 -24.01 -20.90
N ALA A 450 -32.40 -24.74 -19.91
CA ALA A 450 -31.47 -25.84 -20.11
C ALA A 450 -32.12 -27.12 -20.65
N ILE A 451 -33.41 -27.34 -20.40
CA ILE A 451 -34.14 -28.52 -20.89
C ILE A 451 -34.10 -28.59 -22.42
N GLY A 452 -33.73 -29.76 -22.94
CA GLY A 452 -33.62 -30.03 -24.38
C GLY A 452 -32.33 -29.53 -25.03
N LEU A 453 -31.38 -28.95 -24.28
CA LEU A 453 -30.05 -28.65 -24.80
C LEU A 453 -29.24 -29.93 -25.01
N ASP A 454 -28.59 -30.04 -26.16
CA ASP A 454 -27.57 -31.06 -26.44
C ASP A 454 -26.19 -30.55 -26.00
N VAL A 455 -25.71 -30.99 -24.84
CA VAL A 455 -24.42 -30.55 -24.30
C VAL A 455 -23.23 -31.04 -25.11
N SER A 456 -23.43 -32.02 -26.01
CA SER A 456 -22.37 -32.45 -26.93
C SER A 456 -22.02 -31.36 -27.95
N THR A 457 -22.88 -30.36 -28.14
CA THR A 457 -22.67 -29.26 -29.12
C THR A 457 -21.67 -28.20 -28.68
N GLU A 458 -21.07 -28.29 -27.49
CA GLU A 458 -20.01 -27.40 -27.07
C GLU A 458 -18.81 -28.20 -26.54
N VAL A 459 -17.61 -27.80 -26.94
CA VAL A 459 -16.36 -28.56 -26.77
C VAL A 459 -16.11 -28.95 -25.31
N ASN A 460 -16.11 -27.99 -24.39
CA ASN A 460 -15.72 -28.25 -22.99
C ASN A 460 -16.73 -29.15 -22.28
N ARG A 461 -18.03 -28.94 -22.55
CA ARG A 461 -19.10 -29.82 -22.05
C ARG A 461 -18.98 -31.23 -22.60
N ARG A 462 -18.72 -31.37 -23.91
CA ARG A 462 -18.57 -32.66 -24.60
C ARG A 462 -17.38 -33.44 -24.07
N GLU A 463 -16.21 -32.82 -23.96
CA GLU A 463 -14.99 -33.47 -23.46
C GLU A 463 -15.17 -33.99 -22.04
N ALA A 464 -15.75 -33.18 -21.14
CA ALA A 464 -16.01 -33.61 -19.77
C ALA A 464 -16.97 -34.81 -19.69
N ALA A 465 -17.99 -34.86 -20.55
CA ALA A 465 -18.91 -35.99 -20.64
C ALA A 465 -18.22 -37.26 -21.21
N LEU A 466 -17.36 -37.11 -22.23
CA LEU A 466 -16.58 -38.22 -22.81
C LEU A 466 -15.56 -38.79 -21.82
N ASN A 467 -15.02 -37.96 -20.92
CA ASN A 467 -14.13 -38.40 -19.86
C ASN A 467 -14.88 -39.10 -18.72
N ALA A 468 -16.19 -38.89 -18.59
CA ALA A 468 -17.03 -39.45 -17.53
C ALA A 468 -17.64 -40.82 -17.90
N THR A 469 -16.92 -41.72 -18.57
CA THR A 469 -17.52 -42.93 -19.17
C THR A 469 -17.38 -44.20 -18.31
N THR A 470 -16.75 -44.11 -17.14
CA THR A 470 -16.54 -45.26 -16.23
C THR A 470 -17.32 -45.09 -14.92
N PRO A 471 -17.80 -46.19 -14.29
CA PRO A 471 -18.44 -46.12 -12.98
C PRO A 471 -17.55 -45.43 -11.95
N GLY A 472 -18.10 -44.45 -11.23
CA GLY A 472 -17.37 -43.68 -10.22
C GLY A 472 -16.44 -42.59 -10.77
N SER A 473 -16.39 -42.37 -12.09
CA SER A 473 -15.65 -41.23 -12.64
C SER A 473 -16.23 -39.90 -12.16
N ARG A 474 -15.34 -38.99 -11.74
CA ARG A 474 -15.64 -37.62 -11.32
C ARG A 474 -14.99 -36.67 -12.30
N THR A 475 -15.78 -36.04 -13.16
CA THR A 475 -15.26 -35.09 -14.14
C THR A 475 -15.94 -33.74 -14.01
N MET A 476 -15.20 -32.72 -14.44
CA MET A 476 -15.68 -31.34 -14.52
C MET A 476 -15.29 -30.74 -15.86
N THR A 477 -16.05 -29.77 -16.34
CA THR A 477 -15.68 -28.98 -17.52
C THR A 477 -14.57 -28.01 -17.19
N LYS A 478 -13.87 -27.52 -18.22
CA LYS A 478 -13.19 -26.22 -18.14
C LYS A 478 -14.21 -25.12 -17.86
N SER A 479 -13.75 -23.88 -17.63
CA SER A 479 -14.65 -22.74 -17.46
C SER A 479 -15.55 -22.57 -18.68
N ILE A 480 -16.85 -22.48 -18.45
CA ILE A 480 -17.89 -22.29 -19.46
C ILE A 480 -18.83 -21.16 -19.05
N GLN A 481 -19.51 -20.58 -20.03
CA GLN A 481 -20.67 -19.72 -19.75
C GLN A 481 -21.92 -20.58 -19.59
N LEU A 482 -22.64 -20.39 -18.48
CA LEU A 482 -23.88 -21.10 -18.22
C LEU A 482 -25.02 -20.46 -19.00
N VAL A 483 -25.75 -21.27 -19.78
CA VAL A 483 -26.87 -20.79 -20.62
C VAL A 483 -28.02 -20.23 -19.79
N GLN A 484 -28.13 -20.68 -18.54
CA GLN A 484 -29.17 -20.33 -17.58
C GLN A 484 -28.80 -19.15 -16.67
N ASP A 485 -27.58 -18.59 -16.74
CA ASP A 485 -27.21 -17.41 -15.95
C ASP A 485 -27.40 -16.13 -16.77
N ALA A 486 -28.40 -15.33 -16.39
CA ALA A 486 -28.68 -14.04 -17.04
C ALA A 486 -27.51 -13.04 -16.95
N LYS A 487 -26.58 -13.26 -16.01
CA LYS A 487 -25.39 -12.42 -15.80
C LYS A 487 -24.15 -12.90 -16.56
N VAL A 488 -24.23 -14.01 -17.30
CA VAL A 488 -23.13 -14.57 -18.10
C VAL A 488 -21.84 -14.77 -17.28
N ARG A 489 -21.98 -15.19 -16.00
CA ARG A 489 -20.82 -15.42 -15.14
C ARG A 489 -20.12 -16.75 -15.50
N PRO A 490 -18.80 -16.84 -15.27
CA PRO A 490 -18.07 -18.09 -15.46
C PRO A 490 -18.59 -19.16 -14.51
N GLY A 491 -18.71 -20.38 -15.03
CA GLY A 491 -19.13 -21.55 -14.28
C GLY A 491 -18.53 -22.82 -14.85
N PHE A 492 -18.96 -23.95 -14.32
CA PHE A 492 -18.55 -25.28 -14.79
C PHE A 492 -19.67 -26.29 -14.57
N LEU A 493 -19.64 -27.39 -15.33
CA LEU A 493 -20.47 -28.56 -15.05
C LEU A 493 -19.62 -29.64 -14.40
N ILE A 494 -20.21 -30.35 -13.44
CA ILE A 494 -19.70 -31.63 -12.96
C ILE A 494 -20.59 -32.77 -13.44
N TYR A 495 -20.00 -33.92 -13.71
CA TYR A 495 -20.70 -35.11 -14.22
C TYR A 495 -20.45 -36.33 -13.35
N SER A 496 -21.47 -37.19 -13.25
CA SER A 496 -21.40 -38.54 -12.74
C SER A 496 -22.19 -39.47 -13.67
N PRO A 497 -21.59 -40.52 -14.26
CA PRO A 497 -22.30 -41.38 -15.19
C PRO A 497 -23.24 -42.38 -14.52
N PHE A 498 -24.28 -42.78 -15.24
CA PHE A 498 -25.18 -43.86 -14.85
C PHE A 498 -25.40 -44.87 -15.98
N PHE A 499 -25.58 -46.13 -15.61
CA PHE A 499 -25.56 -47.27 -16.54
C PHE A 499 -26.77 -48.17 -16.35
N LYS A 500 -27.19 -48.83 -17.43
CA LYS A 500 -28.14 -49.95 -17.38
C LYS A 500 -27.59 -51.11 -18.17
N ASN A 501 -27.55 -52.30 -17.57
CA ASN A 501 -26.96 -53.51 -18.17
C ASN A 501 -25.56 -53.25 -18.76
N LYS A 502 -24.70 -52.55 -18.00
CA LYS A 502 -23.35 -52.11 -18.41
C LYS A 502 -23.28 -51.14 -19.61
N LYS A 503 -24.41 -50.69 -20.16
CA LYS A 503 -24.46 -49.63 -21.18
C LYS A 503 -24.60 -48.26 -20.52
N LEU A 504 -23.77 -47.30 -20.93
CA LEU A 504 -23.88 -45.91 -20.49
C LEU A 504 -25.21 -45.34 -20.97
N MET A 505 -26.03 -44.89 -20.03
CA MET A 505 -27.33 -44.30 -20.32
C MET A 505 -27.30 -42.77 -20.30
N GLY A 506 -26.34 -42.19 -19.60
CA GLY A 506 -26.22 -40.75 -19.43
C GLY A 506 -25.46 -40.36 -18.18
N TYR A 507 -25.69 -39.13 -17.71
CA TYR A 507 -25.01 -38.55 -16.57
C TYR A 507 -26.00 -37.82 -15.64
N ALA A 508 -25.84 -37.99 -14.33
CA ALA A 508 -26.24 -36.94 -13.41
C ALA A 508 -25.25 -35.79 -13.54
N TYR A 509 -25.75 -34.55 -13.55
CA TYR A 509 -24.91 -33.37 -13.72
C TYR A 509 -25.41 -32.22 -12.86
N SER A 510 -24.49 -31.30 -12.53
CA SER A 510 -24.86 -30.05 -11.90
C SER A 510 -24.15 -28.87 -12.56
N PRO A 511 -24.87 -27.79 -12.90
CA PRO A 511 -24.25 -26.51 -13.20
C PRO A 511 -23.89 -25.74 -11.93
N ILE A 512 -22.67 -25.24 -11.90
CA ILE A 512 -22.11 -24.50 -10.78
C ILE A 512 -21.61 -23.14 -11.27
N ILE A 513 -22.02 -22.07 -10.59
CA ILE A 513 -21.49 -20.73 -10.81
C ILE A 513 -20.24 -20.59 -9.96
N PHE A 514 -19.12 -20.19 -10.57
CA PHE A 514 -17.82 -20.22 -9.90
C PHE A 514 -17.78 -19.33 -8.65
N ASP A 515 -18.25 -18.09 -8.76
CA ASP A 515 -18.25 -17.13 -7.64
C ASP A 515 -19.12 -17.61 -6.48
N ASP A 516 -20.31 -18.14 -6.77
CA ASP A 516 -21.25 -18.63 -5.77
C ASP A 516 -20.66 -19.87 -5.05
N PHE A 517 -19.94 -20.73 -5.80
CA PHE A 517 -19.23 -21.88 -5.26
C PHE A 517 -18.08 -21.47 -4.34
N ILE A 518 -17.19 -20.58 -4.78
CA ILE A 518 -16.06 -20.12 -3.95
C ILE A 518 -16.56 -19.42 -2.70
N THR A 519 -17.59 -18.58 -2.82
CA THR A 519 -18.21 -17.90 -1.67
C THR A 519 -18.80 -18.88 -0.67
N ALA A 520 -19.45 -19.94 -1.16
CA ALA A 520 -20.01 -20.98 -0.32
C ALA A 520 -18.92 -21.85 0.35
N ALA A 521 -17.89 -22.22 -0.40
CA ALA A 521 -16.81 -23.09 0.07
C ALA A 521 -15.90 -22.40 1.09
N LEU A 522 -15.60 -21.12 0.89
CA LEU A 522 -14.61 -20.37 1.67
C LEU A 522 -15.22 -19.31 2.61
N LYS A 523 -16.50 -19.45 2.98
CA LYS A 523 -17.26 -18.44 3.73
C LYS A 523 -16.51 -17.86 4.94
N ASP A 524 -15.77 -18.69 5.67
CA ASP A 524 -15.03 -18.28 6.88
C ASP A 524 -13.59 -17.85 6.60
N SER A 525 -13.08 -18.08 5.39
CA SER A 525 -11.67 -17.91 5.01
C SER A 525 -11.45 -16.70 4.06
N LEU A 526 -12.50 -16.19 3.40
CA LEU A 526 -12.43 -15.11 2.41
C LEU A 526 -12.02 -13.72 2.94
N SER A 527 -12.13 -13.46 4.24
CA SER A 527 -11.75 -12.17 4.82
C SER A 527 -10.24 -12.01 4.98
N GLU A 528 -9.47 -13.11 4.92
CA GLU A 528 -8.04 -13.11 5.22
C GLU A 528 -7.14 -13.27 3.98
N ILE A 529 -7.68 -13.70 2.84
CA ILE A 529 -6.92 -13.98 1.62
C ILE A 529 -7.59 -13.40 0.37
N ASN A 530 -6.77 -12.90 -0.56
CA ASN A 530 -7.20 -12.62 -1.92
C ASN A 530 -6.80 -13.83 -2.78
N LEU A 531 -7.75 -14.40 -3.53
CA LEU A 531 -7.57 -15.70 -4.16
C LEU A 531 -7.89 -15.62 -5.65
N LYS A 532 -7.05 -16.26 -6.46
CA LYS A 532 -7.30 -16.55 -7.87
C LYS A 532 -7.18 -18.05 -8.08
N VAL A 533 -8.08 -18.61 -8.90
CA VAL A 533 -8.08 -20.02 -9.26
C VAL A 533 -7.94 -20.13 -10.77
N TYR A 534 -7.02 -20.97 -11.22
CA TYR A 534 -6.74 -21.19 -12.63
C TYR A 534 -6.98 -22.66 -13.00
N ASN A 535 -7.18 -22.91 -14.29
CA ASN A 535 -7.13 -24.26 -14.83
C ASN A 535 -5.67 -24.59 -15.20
N ALA A 536 -5.13 -25.71 -14.73
CA ALA A 536 -3.71 -26.05 -14.86
C ALA A 536 -3.21 -26.13 -16.32
N ASP A 537 -4.10 -26.29 -17.31
CA ASP A 537 -3.76 -26.32 -18.74
C ASP A 537 -3.41 -24.95 -19.35
N SER A 538 -3.64 -23.83 -18.66
CA SER A 538 -3.30 -22.50 -19.19
C SER A 538 -1.83 -22.16 -18.93
N SER A 539 -0.97 -22.45 -19.90
CA SER A 539 0.48 -22.16 -19.94
C SER A 539 0.88 -20.66 -19.94
N ASN A 540 0.00 -19.75 -19.51
CA ASN A 540 0.21 -18.30 -19.52
C ASN A 540 0.04 -17.67 -18.14
N ILE A 541 0.70 -18.22 -17.11
CA ILE A 541 0.92 -17.47 -15.87
C ILE A 541 2.14 -16.56 -16.13
N SER A 542 1.88 -15.34 -16.61
CA SER A 542 2.93 -14.33 -16.73
C SER A 542 3.41 -13.95 -15.33
N THR A 543 4.60 -14.39 -14.97
CA THR A 543 5.33 -14.12 -13.72
C THR A 543 5.79 -12.66 -13.63
N LYS A 544 4.83 -11.72 -13.61
CA LYS A 544 5.07 -10.29 -13.33
C LYS A 544 4.06 -9.75 -12.32
N SER A 545 3.98 -10.37 -11.16
CA SER A 545 3.62 -9.69 -9.92
C SER A 545 4.33 -10.40 -8.77
N SER A 546 4.72 -9.62 -7.78
CA SER A 546 5.46 -10.01 -6.57
C SER A 546 4.66 -10.89 -5.59
N GLU A 547 3.77 -11.74 -6.11
CA GLU A 547 2.97 -12.70 -5.36
C GLU A 547 3.59 -14.08 -5.57
N ARG A 548 4.09 -14.68 -4.49
CA ARG A 548 4.62 -16.05 -4.52
C ARG A 548 3.46 -17.02 -4.77
N GLU A 549 3.15 -17.28 -6.03
CA GLU A 549 2.26 -18.38 -6.43
C GLU A 549 3.08 -19.68 -6.49
N LEU A 550 2.75 -20.63 -5.61
CA LEU A 550 3.28 -21.99 -5.65
C LEU A 550 2.59 -22.75 -6.79
N MET A 551 3.38 -23.09 -7.81
CA MET A 551 3.01 -23.98 -8.91
C MET A 551 2.76 -25.41 -8.39
N TYR A 552 1.78 -26.10 -8.95
CA TYR A 552 1.67 -27.55 -8.83
C TYR A 552 1.60 -28.23 -10.20
N SER A 553 2.37 -29.31 -10.30
CA SER A 553 2.37 -30.36 -11.33
C SER A 553 1.28 -31.39 -11.08
#